data_AF-A0A1V5YP04-F1
#
_entry.id   AF-A0A1V5YP04-F1
#
_cell.length_a   1.000
_cell.length_b   1.000
_cell.length_c   1.000
_cell.angle_alpha   90.00
_cell.angle_beta   90.00
_cell.angle_gamma   90.00
#
_symmetry.space_group_name_H-M   'P 1'
#
loop_
_entity.id
_entity.type
_entity.pdbx_description
1 polymer ?
#
loop_
_entity_poly.entity_id
_entity_poly.type
_entity_poly.pdbx_seq_one_letter_code
_entity_poly.pdbx_strand_id
1 'polypeptide(L)'
;MALAMSADMFPVTSATADAPVVNWAYNFGYFEANRALVAGFAAPMESPLPVFASVLPLADMAYEHFPRDLADDTWFYISPVAQVNRITNPVLVTIATGDMLVPMEQITRAHIYPHDPGQFPEGYVRDFEHLAPSDKTRVRLEDVLAPGTVATRVMPLQEHSYLVSTDMRLNKEPRPSKKPAAEDRPWSKEHQWNICILDEGPPEPFADHTTYAWDTVPDSYVDHHYNAAPGPDLLNDAKLQWLLEQYTATSNPLPLLRNGSPANRRNFDYLEKRDVLNGLLAFAECAPACEERLTTLYAASNLKPFGPQATPPVLRQLLEDLRP
;
A
#
# COMPACT_ATOMS: atom_id res chain seq x y z
N MET A 1 3.79 1.04 2.64
CA MET A 1 4.88 1.34 1.67
C MET A 1 4.97 0.32 0.54
N ALA A 2 4.82 -0.99 0.79
CA ALA A 2 4.96 -2.04 -0.23
C ALA A 2 4.19 -1.77 -1.53
N LEU A 3 2.95 -1.29 -1.46
CA LEU A 3 2.15 -0.97 -2.66
C LEU A 3 2.74 0.15 -3.52
N ALA A 4 3.28 1.21 -2.90
CA ALA A 4 3.95 2.29 -3.63
C ALA A 4 5.23 1.76 -4.30
N MET A 5 5.99 0.91 -3.60
CA MET A 5 7.18 0.26 -4.18
C MET A 5 6.80 -0.65 -5.35
N SER A 6 5.72 -1.43 -5.24
CA SER A 6 5.18 -2.23 -6.36
C SER A 6 4.75 -1.39 -7.56
N ALA A 7 4.20 -0.19 -7.33
CA ALA A 7 3.85 0.74 -8.41
C ALA A 7 5.08 1.32 -9.10
N ASP A 8 6.15 1.55 -8.34
CA ASP A 8 7.31 2.32 -8.79
C ASP A 8 8.49 1.48 -9.30
N MET A 9 8.76 0.34 -8.67
CA MET A 9 9.89 -0.53 -8.97
C MET A 9 9.53 -1.57 -10.03
N PHE A 10 10.57 -2.09 -10.71
CA PHE A 10 10.42 -3.15 -11.70
C PHE A 10 11.75 -3.89 -11.97
N PRO A 11 11.75 -5.23 -12.13
CA PRO A 11 10.63 -6.13 -11.90
C PRO A 11 10.40 -6.38 -10.39
N VAL A 12 9.13 -6.53 -10.01
CA VAL A 12 8.71 -7.02 -8.69
C VAL A 12 7.96 -8.31 -8.93
N THR A 13 8.30 -9.40 -8.23
CA THR A 13 7.68 -10.72 -8.46
C THR A 13 6.46 -10.98 -7.57
N SER A 14 6.45 -10.41 -6.37
CA SER A 14 5.30 -10.39 -5.45
C SER A 14 5.51 -9.35 -4.35
N ALA A 15 4.46 -9.04 -3.60
CA ALA A 15 4.54 -8.17 -2.42
C ALA A 15 3.55 -8.59 -1.34
N THR A 16 3.94 -8.45 -0.07
CA THR A 16 3.03 -8.49 1.07
C THR A 16 2.86 -7.08 1.63
N ALA A 17 1.64 -6.74 2.05
CA ALA A 17 1.29 -5.43 2.57
C ALA A 17 0.37 -5.58 3.78
N ASP A 18 0.93 -5.45 4.97
CA ASP A 18 0.19 -5.53 6.24
C ASP A 18 -0.32 -4.13 6.63
N ALA A 19 -1.63 -4.02 6.83
CA ALA A 19 -2.36 -2.78 7.12
C ALA A 19 -1.91 -1.58 6.27
N PRO A 20 -1.92 -1.66 4.93
CA PRO A 20 -1.41 -0.59 4.10
C PRO A 20 -2.37 0.61 4.10
N VAL A 21 -1.83 1.81 4.34
CA VAL A 21 -2.52 3.04 3.93
C VAL A 21 -2.56 3.07 2.41
N VAL A 22 -3.76 2.97 1.84
CA VAL A 22 -4.00 3.05 0.39
C VAL A 22 -4.53 4.40 -0.03
N ASN A 23 -5.04 5.18 0.92
CA ASN A 23 -5.65 6.48 0.69
C ASN A 23 -5.22 7.46 1.79
N TRP A 24 -4.16 8.22 1.53
CA TRP A 24 -3.57 9.16 2.50
C TRP A 24 -4.50 10.30 2.86
N ALA A 25 -5.30 10.81 1.92
CA ALA A 25 -6.26 11.88 2.18
C ALA A 25 -7.30 11.44 3.22
N TYR A 26 -7.89 10.26 3.04
CA TYR A 26 -8.81 9.69 4.02
C TYR A 26 -8.13 9.39 5.35
N ASN A 27 -6.96 8.75 5.34
CA ASN A 27 -6.29 8.34 6.58
C ASN A 27 -5.90 9.53 7.45
N PHE A 28 -5.40 10.61 6.83
CA PHE A 28 -5.14 11.86 7.55
C PHE A 28 -6.43 12.63 7.88
N GLY A 29 -7.48 12.54 7.06
CA GLY A 29 -8.79 13.08 7.40
C GLY A 29 -9.36 12.46 8.67
N TYR A 30 -9.22 11.14 8.80
CA TYR A 30 -9.51 10.40 10.02
C TYR A 30 -8.65 10.86 11.20
N PHE A 31 -7.35 11.12 10.98
CA PHE A 31 -6.48 11.63 12.05
C PHE A 31 -6.89 13.04 12.51
N GLU A 32 -7.17 13.95 11.58
CA GLU A 32 -7.58 15.32 11.92
C GLU A 32 -8.94 15.38 12.59
N ALA A 33 -9.91 14.58 12.13
CA ALA A 33 -11.26 14.57 12.71
C ALA A 33 -11.26 14.14 14.18
N ASN A 34 -10.33 13.27 14.58
CA ASN A 34 -10.24 12.76 15.95
C ASN A 34 -9.12 13.41 16.78
N ARG A 35 -8.35 14.34 16.20
CA ARG A 35 -7.21 15.01 16.86
C ARG A 35 -7.57 15.64 18.20
N ALA A 36 -8.72 16.30 18.28
CA ALA A 36 -9.15 16.98 19.50
C ALA A 36 -9.48 16.00 20.64
N LEU A 37 -9.86 14.76 20.34
CA LEU A 37 -10.24 13.74 21.32
C LEU A 37 -9.04 13.21 22.11
N VAL A 38 -7.85 13.39 21.56
CA VAL A 38 -6.58 12.97 22.17
C VAL A 38 -5.70 14.14 22.59
N ALA A 39 -6.18 15.37 22.43
CA ALA A 39 -5.46 16.57 22.81
C ALA A 39 -5.49 16.78 24.33
N GLY A 40 -4.40 17.32 24.90
CA GLY A 40 -4.35 17.73 26.30
C GLY A 40 -3.96 16.63 27.31
N PHE A 41 -3.68 15.42 26.86
CA PHE A 41 -3.10 14.35 27.70
C PHE A 41 -1.57 14.51 27.78
N ALA A 42 -1.00 14.29 28.97
CA ALA A 42 0.43 14.46 29.19
C ALA A 42 1.26 13.35 28.52
N ALA A 43 0.70 12.13 28.48
CA ALA A 43 1.25 11.01 27.73
C ALA A 43 0.17 10.39 26.82
N PRO A 44 0.52 9.87 25.63
CA PRO A 44 -0.43 9.24 24.73
C PRO A 44 -1.26 8.12 25.38
N MET A 45 -0.64 7.32 26.25
CA MET A 45 -1.30 6.19 26.91
C MET A 45 -2.34 6.59 27.97
N GLU A 46 -2.46 7.88 28.29
CA GLU A 46 -3.50 8.43 29.18
C GLU A 46 -4.75 8.88 28.41
N SER A 47 -4.66 8.97 27.07
CA SER A 47 -5.76 9.33 26.17
C SER A 47 -6.83 8.23 26.13
N PRO A 48 -8.12 8.58 25.91
CA PRO A 48 -9.17 7.60 25.61
C PRO A 48 -8.89 6.80 24.33
N LEU A 49 -8.05 7.32 23.43
CA LEU A 49 -7.60 6.64 22.21
C LEU A 49 -6.06 6.54 22.23
N PRO A 50 -5.46 5.66 23.05
CA PRO A 50 -4.04 5.73 23.40
C PRO A 50 -3.10 5.44 22.25
N VAL A 51 -3.43 4.44 21.41
CA VAL A 51 -2.61 4.08 20.26
C VAL A 51 -2.74 5.14 19.16
N PHE A 52 -3.95 5.62 18.89
CA PHE A 52 -4.18 6.74 17.99
C PHE A 52 -3.38 7.99 18.40
N ALA A 53 -3.42 8.35 19.69
CA ALA A 53 -2.64 9.48 20.23
C ALA A 53 -1.14 9.32 20.01
N SER A 54 -0.64 8.08 20.04
CA SER A 54 0.78 7.76 19.87
C SER A 54 1.25 7.94 18.42
N VAL A 55 0.37 7.77 17.43
CA VAL A 55 0.72 7.87 16.01
C VAL A 55 0.29 9.19 15.35
N LEU A 56 -0.56 9.98 16.01
CA LEU A 56 -0.99 11.29 15.52
C LEU A 56 0.18 12.22 15.08
N PRO A 57 1.34 12.28 15.78
CA PRO A 57 2.48 13.09 15.33
C PRO A 57 3.03 12.73 13.95
N LEU A 58 2.72 11.55 13.40
CA LEU A 58 3.08 11.19 12.03
C LEU A 58 2.41 12.12 11.00
N ALA A 59 1.17 12.57 11.26
CA ALA A 59 0.51 13.56 10.42
C ALA A 59 1.23 14.91 10.47
N ASP A 60 1.68 15.32 11.66
CA ASP A 60 2.40 16.57 11.84
C ASP A 60 3.72 16.58 11.06
N MET A 61 4.47 15.47 11.09
CA MET A 61 5.66 15.28 10.26
C MET A 61 5.35 15.31 8.77
N ALA A 62 4.23 14.73 8.33
CA ALA A 62 3.82 14.81 6.93
C ALA A 62 3.56 16.27 6.50
N TYR A 63 2.91 17.07 7.36
CA TYR A 63 2.62 18.49 7.07
C TYR A 63 3.84 19.43 7.13
N GLU A 64 5.00 18.95 7.58
CA GLU A 64 6.26 19.67 7.39
C GLU A 64 6.62 19.76 5.91
N HIS A 65 6.21 18.76 5.11
CA HIS A 65 6.56 18.64 3.70
C HIS A 65 5.37 18.79 2.75
N PHE A 66 4.20 18.28 3.12
CA PHE A 66 3.00 18.24 2.27
C PHE A 66 1.96 19.30 2.65
N PRO A 67 1.07 19.71 1.72
CA PRO A 67 0.00 20.65 2.02
C PRO A 67 -0.91 20.15 3.15
N ARG A 68 -1.32 21.05 4.05
CA ARG A 68 -2.29 20.73 5.11
C ARG A 68 -3.72 20.55 4.58
N ASP A 69 -4.02 21.10 3.41
CA ASP A 69 -5.29 20.90 2.75
C ASP A 69 -5.36 19.46 2.23
N LEU A 70 -6.18 18.63 2.87
CA LEU A 70 -6.35 17.23 2.49
C LEU A 70 -7.10 17.06 1.16
N ALA A 71 -7.76 18.11 0.67
CA ALA A 71 -8.37 18.13 -0.66
C ALA A 71 -7.35 18.38 -1.79
N ASP A 72 -6.10 18.73 -1.46
CA ASP A 72 -5.04 18.91 -2.46
C ASP A 72 -4.79 17.60 -3.22
N ASP A 73 -4.74 17.71 -4.55
CA ASP A 73 -4.52 16.60 -5.47
C ASP A 73 -3.27 15.77 -5.16
N THR A 74 -2.26 16.37 -4.51
CA THR A 74 -1.05 15.71 -4.03
C THR A 74 -1.37 14.46 -3.21
N TRP A 75 -2.36 14.54 -2.31
CA TRP A 75 -2.73 13.41 -1.46
C TRP A 75 -3.29 12.24 -2.24
N PHE A 76 -4.03 12.49 -3.32
CA PHE A 76 -4.44 11.45 -4.25
C PHE A 76 -3.23 10.85 -4.97
N TYR A 77 -2.36 11.69 -5.55
CA TYR A 77 -1.26 11.19 -6.39
C TYR A 77 -0.19 10.39 -5.61
N ILE A 78 -0.01 10.63 -4.31
CA ILE A 78 0.87 9.80 -3.46
C ILE A 78 0.19 8.55 -2.89
N SER A 79 -1.13 8.40 -3.07
CA SER A 79 -1.90 7.28 -2.57
C SER A 79 -1.84 6.08 -3.51
N PRO A 80 -1.66 4.84 -3.00
CA PRO A 80 -1.71 3.63 -3.82
C PRO A 80 -2.94 3.50 -4.72
N VAL A 81 -4.12 3.98 -4.30
CA VAL A 81 -5.34 3.96 -5.14
C VAL A 81 -5.17 4.71 -6.47
N ALA A 82 -4.30 5.71 -6.55
CA ALA A 82 -4.02 6.43 -7.80
C ALA A 82 -3.06 5.69 -8.74
N GLN A 83 -2.44 4.60 -8.27
CA GLN A 83 -1.31 3.94 -8.94
C GLN A 83 -1.56 2.44 -9.18
N VAL A 84 -2.77 1.94 -8.91
CA VAL A 84 -3.11 0.50 -9.00
C VAL A 84 -2.84 -0.09 -10.38
N ASN A 85 -3.01 0.68 -11.45
CA ASN A 85 -2.72 0.23 -12.81
C ASN A 85 -1.23 -0.03 -13.07
N ARG A 86 -0.34 0.53 -12.25
CA ARG A 86 1.10 0.29 -12.27
C ARG A 86 1.51 -0.82 -11.31
N ILE A 87 0.63 -1.31 -10.46
CA ILE A 87 0.94 -2.48 -9.63
C ILE A 87 0.55 -3.69 -10.47
N THR A 88 1.55 -4.44 -10.94
CA THR A 88 1.38 -5.59 -11.85
C THR A 88 1.80 -6.91 -11.23
N ASN A 89 2.61 -6.86 -10.17
CA ASN A 89 2.94 -8.04 -9.40
C ASN A 89 1.72 -8.53 -8.59
N PRO A 90 1.65 -9.84 -8.29
CA PRO A 90 0.79 -10.36 -7.23
C PRO A 90 1.03 -9.62 -5.91
N VAL A 91 -0.04 -9.40 -5.16
CA VAL A 91 -0.04 -8.71 -3.86
C VAL A 91 -0.89 -9.49 -2.86
N LEU A 92 -0.36 -9.69 -1.65
CA LEU A 92 -1.13 -10.12 -0.48
C LEU A 92 -1.28 -8.96 0.50
N VAL A 93 -2.49 -8.44 0.63
CA VAL A 93 -2.88 -7.44 1.63
C VAL A 93 -3.48 -8.15 2.84
N THR A 94 -3.00 -7.82 4.03
CA THR A 94 -3.63 -8.24 5.29
C THR A 94 -4.18 -7.02 6.01
N ILE A 95 -5.43 -7.07 6.45
CA ILE A 95 -6.06 -5.99 7.22
C ILE A 95 -7.04 -6.56 8.25
N ALA A 96 -7.22 -5.90 9.38
CA ALA A 96 -8.21 -6.29 10.38
C ALA A 96 -9.43 -5.39 10.35
N THR A 97 -10.60 -5.96 10.63
CA THR A 97 -11.87 -5.22 10.69
C THR A 97 -11.87 -4.18 11.82
N GLY A 98 -11.11 -4.43 12.88
CA GLY A 98 -10.94 -3.55 14.04
C GLY A 98 -9.78 -2.56 13.96
N ASP A 99 -9.03 -2.47 12.84
CA ASP A 99 -7.84 -1.63 12.73
C ASP A 99 -8.15 -0.17 13.04
N MET A 100 -7.56 0.38 14.10
CA MET A 100 -7.77 1.74 14.59
C MET A 100 -6.84 2.79 13.97
N LEU A 101 -5.77 2.36 13.29
CA LEU A 101 -4.74 3.23 12.74
C LEU A 101 -4.88 3.43 11.23
N VAL A 102 -5.33 2.39 10.54
CA VAL A 102 -5.54 2.35 9.09
C VAL A 102 -6.94 1.77 8.84
N PRO A 103 -7.99 2.59 8.99
CA PRO A 103 -9.35 2.09 8.94
C PRO A 103 -9.67 1.36 7.63
N MET A 104 -10.20 0.13 7.72
CA MET A 104 -10.47 -0.76 6.58
C MET A 104 -11.45 -0.18 5.54
N GLU A 105 -12.20 0.86 5.90
CA GLU A 105 -13.11 1.57 5.01
C GLU A 105 -12.43 2.16 3.76
N GLN A 106 -11.10 2.34 3.79
CA GLN A 106 -10.33 2.74 2.60
C GLN A 106 -10.02 1.59 1.63
N ILE A 107 -10.20 0.34 2.06
CA ILE A 107 -9.95 -0.87 1.25
C ILE A 107 -11.25 -1.37 0.62
N THR A 108 -12.30 -1.52 1.43
CA THR A 108 -13.53 -2.23 1.05
C THR A 108 -14.78 -1.58 1.63
N ARG A 109 -15.96 -1.92 1.07
CA ARG A 109 -17.29 -1.63 1.62
C ARG A 109 -17.85 -2.80 2.45
N ALA A 110 -17.25 -3.97 2.33
CA ALA A 110 -17.68 -5.18 3.02
C ALA A 110 -16.98 -5.32 4.38
N HIS A 111 -17.56 -6.12 5.28
CA HIS A 111 -16.97 -6.43 6.60
C HIS A 111 -16.66 -5.21 7.48
N ILE A 112 -17.37 -4.09 7.26
CA ILE A 112 -17.25 -2.89 8.09
C ILE A 112 -18.23 -3.00 9.25
N TYR A 113 -17.70 -2.93 10.48
CA TYR A 113 -18.50 -2.95 11.70
C TYR A 113 -18.49 -1.56 12.35
N PRO A 114 -19.66 -1.06 12.79
CA PRO A 114 -19.71 0.21 13.50
C PRO A 114 -19.02 0.09 14.86
N HIS A 115 -18.36 1.17 15.29
CA HIS A 115 -17.83 1.27 16.64
C HIS A 115 -18.98 1.35 17.67
N ASP A 116 -18.71 0.97 18.93
CA ASP A 116 -19.65 1.16 20.04
C ASP A 116 -19.57 2.60 20.59
N PRO A 117 -20.61 3.45 20.42
CA PRO A 117 -20.58 4.82 20.92
C PRO A 117 -20.44 4.92 22.45
N GLY A 118 -20.76 3.85 23.19
CA GLY A 118 -20.59 3.81 24.65
C GLY A 118 -19.14 3.60 25.09
N GLN A 119 -18.27 3.13 24.20
CA GLN A 119 -16.86 2.87 24.48
C GLN A 119 -15.93 3.96 23.91
N PHE A 120 -16.38 4.67 22.88
CA PHE A 120 -15.61 5.74 22.24
C PHE A 120 -15.95 7.11 22.84
N PRO A 121 -14.99 8.05 22.86
CA PRO A 121 -15.27 9.42 23.28
C PRO A 121 -16.30 10.08 22.36
N GLU A 122 -17.13 10.96 22.95
CA GLU A 122 -18.12 11.73 22.19
C GLU A 122 -17.44 12.51 21.05
N GLY A 123 -18.00 12.39 19.85
CA GLY A 123 -17.47 13.04 18.65
C GLY A 123 -16.42 12.22 17.88
N TYR A 124 -16.18 10.96 18.23
CA TYR A 124 -15.37 10.05 17.40
C TYR A 124 -16.00 9.84 16.02
N VAL A 125 -15.19 9.94 14.96
CA VAL A 125 -15.64 9.82 13.56
C VAL A 125 -14.71 8.89 12.77
N ARG A 126 -15.29 8.04 11.94
CA ARG A 126 -14.57 7.12 11.04
C ARG A 126 -15.26 6.97 9.67
N ASP A 127 -16.27 7.78 9.39
CA ASP A 127 -17.04 7.66 8.15
C ASP A 127 -16.22 8.03 6.91
N PHE A 128 -16.01 7.06 6.01
CA PHE A 128 -15.18 7.25 4.82
C PHE A 128 -15.72 8.30 3.85
N GLU A 129 -17.03 8.33 3.63
CA GLU A 129 -17.62 9.24 2.65
C GLU A 129 -17.50 10.71 3.11
N HIS A 130 -17.60 10.94 4.42
CA HIS A 130 -17.41 12.24 5.06
C HIS A 130 -15.95 12.67 5.15
N LEU A 131 -15.05 11.74 5.48
CA LEU A 131 -13.64 12.05 5.75
C LEU A 131 -12.75 12.08 4.51
N ALA A 132 -13.21 11.53 3.38
CA ALA A 132 -12.54 11.68 2.08
C ALA A 132 -12.95 13.01 1.41
N PRO A 133 -12.04 14.00 1.31
CA PRO A 133 -12.43 15.39 1.04
C PRO A 133 -12.75 15.70 -0.43
N SER A 134 -12.31 14.87 -1.38
CA SER A 134 -12.53 15.07 -2.81
C SER A 134 -13.09 13.83 -3.50
N ASP A 135 -13.69 14.00 -4.68
CA ASP A 135 -14.18 12.87 -5.49
C ASP A 135 -13.04 11.94 -5.94
N LYS A 136 -11.83 12.46 -6.16
CA LYS A 136 -10.65 11.64 -6.49
C LYS A 136 -10.24 10.75 -5.32
N THR A 137 -10.36 11.26 -4.10
CA THR A 137 -9.98 10.56 -2.88
C THR A 137 -11.13 9.75 -2.27
N ARG A 138 -12.39 9.95 -2.71
CA ARG A 138 -13.55 9.17 -2.23
C ARG A 138 -13.66 7.85 -2.98
N VAL A 139 -12.56 7.11 -2.97
CA VAL A 139 -12.34 5.88 -3.72
C VAL A 139 -11.62 4.87 -2.83
N ARG A 140 -12.15 3.66 -2.78
CA ARG A 140 -11.56 2.55 -2.03
C ARG A 140 -10.65 1.73 -2.91
N LEU A 141 -9.75 0.94 -2.32
CA LEU A 141 -8.88 0.06 -3.10
C LEU A 141 -9.70 -0.86 -4.03
N GLU A 142 -10.66 -1.62 -3.49
CA GLU A 142 -11.47 -2.54 -4.30
C GLU A 142 -12.27 -1.83 -5.41
N ASP A 143 -12.62 -0.55 -5.24
CA ASP A 143 -13.37 0.22 -6.24
C ASP A 143 -12.53 0.49 -7.52
N VAL A 144 -11.20 0.41 -7.44
CA VAL A 144 -10.27 0.67 -8.58
C VAL A 144 -9.54 -0.57 -9.08
N LEU A 145 -9.72 -1.72 -8.45
CA LEU A 145 -9.14 -2.98 -8.93
C LEU A 145 -9.95 -3.51 -10.13
N ALA A 146 -9.23 -4.12 -11.08
CA ALA A 146 -9.89 -4.69 -12.25
C ALA A 146 -10.81 -5.86 -11.85
N PRO A 147 -12.04 -5.97 -12.39
CA PRO A 147 -12.93 -7.07 -12.10
C PRO A 147 -12.27 -8.43 -12.34
N GLY A 148 -12.47 -9.38 -11.42
CA GLY A 148 -11.89 -10.72 -11.51
C GLY A 148 -10.40 -10.83 -11.18
N THR A 149 -9.74 -9.75 -10.77
CA THR A 149 -8.32 -9.79 -10.33
C THR A 149 -8.14 -9.91 -8.82
N VAL A 150 -9.25 -9.94 -8.07
CA VAL A 150 -9.27 -9.88 -6.60
C VAL A 150 -9.81 -11.18 -6.00
N ALA A 151 -9.09 -11.74 -5.04
CA ALA A 151 -9.57 -12.78 -4.15
C ALA A 151 -9.59 -12.25 -2.70
N THR A 152 -10.79 -12.10 -2.15
CA THR A 152 -10.98 -11.70 -0.74
C THR A 152 -11.29 -12.94 0.11
N ARG A 153 -10.57 -13.09 1.22
CA ARG A 153 -10.71 -14.18 2.17
C ARG A 153 -10.78 -13.61 3.58
N VAL A 154 -11.69 -14.14 4.38
CA VAL A 154 -11.92 -13.70 5.76
C VAL A 154 -11.44 -14.80 6.69
N MET A 155 -10.52 -14.47 7.58
CA MET A 155 -10.07 -15.33 8.66
C MET A 155 -10.89 -15.03 9.93
N PRO A 156 -11.59 -16.03 10.52
CA PRO A 156 -12.14 -15.86 11.85
C PRO A 156 -11.02 -15.80 12.89
N LEU A 157 -11.31 -15.28 14.09
CA LEU A 157 -10.37 -15.32 15.22
C LEU A 157 -9.79 -16.72 15.40
N GLN A 158 -8.45 -16.79 15.47
CA GLN A 158 -7.74 -18.05 15.68
C GLN A 158 -8.04 -18.62 17.07
N GLU A 159 -7.95 -19.95 17.21
CA GLU A 159 -8.01 -20.58 18.52
C GLU A 159 -6.95 -19.97 19.46
N HIS A 160 -7.33 -19.67 20.69
CA HIS A 160 -6.48 -19.00 21.70
C HIS A 160 -6.08 -17.55 21.36
N SER A 161 -6.72 -16.90 20.38
CA SER A 161 -6.69 -15.44 20.27
C SER A 161 -7.21 -14.81 21.56
N TYR A 162 -6.61 -13.70 21.97
CA TYR A 162 -6.99 -12.96 23.16
C TYR A 162 -6.90 -11.46 22.90
N LEU A 163 -7.74 -10.69 23.61
CA LEU A 163 -7.75 -9.24 23.54
C LEU A 163 -6.41 -8.69 24.05
N VAL A 164 -5.75 -7.84 23.26
CA VAL A 164 -4.47 -7.24 23.66
C VAL A 164 -4.73 -5.95 24.42
N SER A 165 -4.81 -6.04 25.75
CA SER A 165 -5.05 -4.90 26.62
C SER A 165 -3.90 -3.88 26.59
N THR A 166 -4.19 -2.63 26.94
CA THR A 166 -3.16 -1.58 27.10
C THR A 166 -2.08 -1.99 28.12
N ASP A 167 -2.47 -2.63 29.22
CA ASP A 167 -1.51 -3.07 30.24
C ASP A 167 -0.61 -4.22 29.74
N MET A 168 -1.13 -5.11 28.89
CA MET A 168 -0.30 -6.12 28.20
C MET A 168 0.71 -5.48 27.23
N ARG A 169 0.36 -4.37 26.57
CA ARG A 169 1.28 -3.62 25.69
C ARG A 169 2.38 -2.91 26.48
N LEU A 170 2.03 -2.42 27.66
CA LEU A 170 2.95 -1.76 28.59
C LEU A 170 3.74 -2.73 29.48
N ASN A 171 3.61 -4.04 29.25
CA ASN A 171 4.23 -5.11 30.06
C ASN A 171 3.89 -5.02 31.57
N LYS A 172 2.72 -4.46 31.90
CA LYS A 172 2.18 -4.40 33.27
C LYS A 172 1.36 -5.64 33.60
N GLU A 173 0.80 -6.29 32.59
CA GLU A 173 0.05 -7.54 32.71
C GLU A 173 0.71 -8.64 31.87
N PRO A 174 0.87 -9.87 32.39
CA PRO A 174 1.37 -10.98 31.59
C PRO A 174 0.35 -11.35 30.50
N ARG A 175 0.85 -11.66 29.31
CA ARG A 175 0.02 -12.24 28.25
C ARG A 175 -0.36 -13.69 28.61
N PRO A 176 -1.51 -14.20 28.12
CA PRO A 176 -1.89 -15.59 28.29
C PRO A 176 -0.79 -16.57 27.86
N SER A 177 -0.68 -17.69 28.58
CA SER A 177 0.32 -18.73 28.29
C SER A 177 0.03 -19.49 27.00
N LYS A 178 -1.25 -19.73 26.71
CA LYS A 178 -1.72 -20.23 25.42
C LYS A 178 -1.86 -19.05 24.45
N LYS A 179 -1.33 -19.22 23.25
CA LYS A 179 -1.32 -18.23 22.17
C LYS A 179 -1.90 -18.88 20.90
N PRO A 180 -2.39 -18.08 19.94
CA PRO A 180 -2.68 -18.60 18.61
C PRO A 180 -1.45 -19.30 18.03
N ALA A 181 -1.69 -20.35 17.25
CA ALA A 181 -0.65 -21.00 16.48
C ALA A 181 -0.48 -20.27 15.14
N ALA A 182 0.75 -20.24 14.64
CA ALA A 182 1.04 -19.72 13.31
C ALA A 182 0.15 -20.39 12.26
N GLU A 183 -0.59 -19.58 11.52
CA GLU A 183 -1.48 -20.00 10.43
C GLU A 183 -1.13 -19.25 9.15
N ASP A 184 -1.14 -19.96 8.03
CA ASP A 184 -0.88 -19.34 6.74
C ASP A 184 -2.07 -18.48 6.29
N ARG A 185 -1.79 -17.26 5.85
CA ARG A 185 -2.82 -16.32 5.38
C ARG A 185 -3.46 -16.85 4.09
N PRO A 186 -4.78 -16.99 4.00
CA PRO A 186 -5.43 -17.55 2.81
C PRO A 186 -5.27 -16.63 1.60
N TRP A 187 -4.91 -17.22 0.46
CA TRP A 187 -4.71 -16.53 -0.81
C TRP A 187 -5.03 -17.44 -2.01
N SER A 188 -4.98 -16.89 -3.22
CA SER A 188 -5.25 -17.56 -4.50
C SER A 188 -4.13 -17.26 -5.50
N LYS A 189 -3.69 -18.31 -6.20
CA LYS A 189 -2.66 -18.24 -7.26
C LYS A 189 -3.16 -17.60 -8.53
N GLU A 190 -4.48 -17.60 -8.70
CA GLU A 190 -5.18 -17.18 -9.90
C GLU A 190 -5.48 -15.67 -9.90
N HIS A 191 -5.29 -14.99 -8.76
CA HIS A 191 -5.63 -13.58 -8.59
C HIS A 191 -4.38 -12.76 -8.29
N GLN A 192 -4.31 -11.59 -8.91
CA GLN A 192 -3.24 -10.64 -8.65
C GLN A 192 -3.37 -10.07 -7.23
N TRP A 193 -4.57 -9.66 -6.84
CA TRP A 193 -4.84 -9.04 -5.55
C TRP A 193 -5.46 -10.05 -4.60
N ASN A 194 -4.78 -10.33 -3.50
CA ASN A 194 -5.27 -11.19 -2.43
C ASN A 194 -5.51 -10.33 -1.20
N ILE A 195 -6.76 -10.25 -0.73
CA ILE A 195 -7.14 -9.46 0.45
C ILE A 195 -7.51 -10.44 1.56
N CYS A 196 -6.65 -10.56 2.56
CA CYS A 196 -6.88 -11.32 3.78
C CYS A 196 -7.44 -10.38 4.86
N ILE A 197 -8.70 -10.59 5.22
CA ILE A 197 -9.40 -9.84 6.27
C ILE A 197 -9.35 -10.65 7.56
N LEU A 198 -8.75 -10.10 8.60
CA LEU A 198 -8.80 -10.62 9.97
C LEU A 198 -10.09 -10.13 10.62
N ASP A 199 -11.06 -11.02 10.82
CA ASP A 199 -12.38 -10.67 11.36
C ASP A 199 -12.33 -10.60 12.89
N GLU A 200 -12.17 -9.39 13.40
CA GLU A 200 -12.14 -9.08 14.83
C GLU A 200 -13.46 -8.49 15.33
N GLY A 201 -14.40 -8.23 14.43
CA GLY A 201 -15.60 -7.45 14.70
C GLY A 201 -15.32 -5.93 14.73
N PRO A 202 -16.03 -5.17 15.58
CA PRO A 202 -15.91 -3.71 15.65
C PRO A 202 -14.54 -3.26 16.18
N PRO A 203 -14.12 -2.02 15.85
CA PRO A 203 -12.90 -1.45 16.40
C PRO A 203 -13.03 -1.18 17.91
N GLU A 204 -11.94 -1.32 18.63
CA GLU A 204 -11.82 -1.02 20.07
C GLU A 204 -10.93 0.22 20.28
N PRO A 205 -11.24 1.13 21.21
CA PRO A 205 -10.58 2.45 21.31
C PRO A 205 -9.06 2.36 21.62
N PHE A 206 -8.61 1.26 22.21
CA PHE A 206 -7.21 1.00 22.56
C PHE A 206 -6.48 0.12 21.53
N ALA A 207 -7.14 -0.35 20.48
CA ALA A 207 -6.54 -1.22 19.48
C ALA A 207 -5.49 -0.48 18.63
N ASP A 208 -4.56 -1.25 18.07
CA ASP A 208 -3.64 -0.80 17.03
C ASP A 208 -4.15 -1.29 15.66
N HIS A 209 -3.28 -1.91 14.86
CA HIS A 209 -3.71 -2.59 13.63
C HIS A 209 -4.57 -3.84 13.92
N THR A 210 -4.46 -4.45 15.10
CA THR A 210 -5.26 -5.60 15.52
C THR A 210 -5.72 -5.47 16.97
N THR A 211 -6.99 -5.74 17.22
CA THR A 211 -7.58 -5.79 18.56
C THR A 211 -7.15 -7.05 19.32
N TYR A 212 -7.09 -8.18 18.62
CA TYR A 212 -6.75 -9.49 19.17
C TYR A 212 -5.32 -9.89 18.81
N ALA A 213 -4.77 -10.82 19.58
CA ALA A 213 -3.52 -11.47 19.24
C ALA A 213 -3.74 -12.44 18.08
N TRP A 214 -3.04 -12.20 16.97
CA TRP A 214 -2.97 -13.07 15.81
C TRP A 214 -1.54 -13.62 15.64
N ASP A 215 -1.44 -14.83 15.11
CA ASP A 215 -0.19 -15.41 14.60
C ASP A 215 -0.45 -15.90 13.17
N THR A 216 -0.28 -14.98 12.20
CA THR A 216 -0.48 -15.28 10.78
C THR A 216 0.78 -15.00 9.97
N VAL A 217 1.10 -15.90 9.04
CA VAL A 217 2.30 -15.84 8.21
C VAL A 217 1.95 -15.93 6.72
N PRO A 218 2.72 -15.30 5.82
CA PRO A 218 2.49 -15.39 4.38
C PRO A 218 3.33 -16.51 3.72
N ASP A 219 3.74 -17.53 4.46
CA ASP A 219 4.80 -18.47 4.04
C ASP A 219 4.48 -19.15 2.71
N SER A 220 3.27 -19.70 2.54
CA SER A 220 2.90 -20.40 1.31
C SER A 220 2.78 -19.46 0.10
N TYR A 221 2.42 -18.19 0.33
CA TYR A 221 2.41 -17.13 -0.69
C TYR A 221 3.84 -16.77 -1.11
N VAL A 222 4.72 -16.55 -0.13
CA VAL A 222 6.13 -16.23 -0.34
C VAL A 222 6.83 -17.38 -1.05
N ASP A 223 6.68 -18.61 -0.56
CA ASP A 223 7.28 -19.81 -1.15
C ASP A 223 6.84 -20.01 -2.60
N HIS A 224 5.55 -19.79 -2.90
CA HIS A 224 5.07 -19.91 -4.27
C HIS A 224 5.75 -18.91 -5.20
N HIS A 225 5.73 -17.61 -4.85
CA HIS A 225 6.24 -16.56 -5.73
C HIS A 225 7.77 -16.46 -5.75
N TYR A 226 8.45 -16.95 -4.71
CA TYR A 226 9.91 -17.09 -4.70
C TYR A 226 10.38 -18.11 -5.74
N ASN A 227 9.62 -19.20 -5.91
CA ASN A 227 9.97 -20.29 -6.82
C ASN A 227 9.33 -20.16 -8.22
N ALA A 228 8.33 -19.30 -8.38
CA ALA A 228 7.65 -19.08 -9.65
C ALA A 228 8.51 -18.26 -10.63
N ALA A 229 8.55 -18.69 -11.89
CA ALA A 229 9.13 -17.88 -12.96
C ALA A 229 8.28 -16.62 -13.18
N PRO A 230 8.88 -15.43 -13.31
CA PRO A 230 8.18 -14.21 -13.66
C PRO A 230 7.38 -14.36 -14.97
N GLY A 231 6.08 -14.09 -14.92
CA GLY A 231 5.20 -14.15 -16.09
C GLY A 231 5.20 -12.85 -16.91
N PRO A 232 4.77 -12.90 -18.19
CA PRO A 232 4.72 -11.71 -19.05
C PRO A 232 3.78 -10.62 -18.50
N ASP A 233 2.77 -10.98 -17.72
CA ASP A 233 1.78 -10.04 -17.16
C ASP A 233 2.36 -9.08 -16.11
N LEU A 234 3.60 -9.32 -15.62
CA LEU A 234 4.30 -8.33 -14.79
C LEU A 234 4.55 -7.01 -15.53
N LEU A 235 4.50 -7.00 -16.87
CA LEU A 235 4.58 -5.78 -17.66
C LEU A 235 3.25 -5.53 -18.39
N ASN A 236 2.64 -4.39 -18.10
CA ASN A 236 1.48 -3.85 -18.81
C ASN A 236 1.81 -2.46 -19.39
N ASP A 237 0.88 -1.89 -20.17
CA ASP A 237 1.06 -0.58 -20.80
C ASP A 237 1.35 0.53 -19.78
N ALA A 238 0.62 0.57 -18.66
CA ALA A 238 0.76 1.61 -17.65
C ALA A 238 2.12 1.56 -16.92
N LYS A 239 2.60 0.36 -16.59
CA LYS A 239 3.92 0.13 -16.02
C LYS A 239 5.01 0.50 -17.03
N LEU A 240 4.91 0.07 -18.28
CA LEU A 240 5.92 0.41 -19.28
C LEU A 240 5.96 1.93 -19.52
N GLN A 241 4.81 2.58 -19.69
CA GLN A 241 4.72 4.03 -19.85
C GLN A 241 5.41 4.75 -18.69
N TRP A 242 5.16 4.33 -17.45
CA TRP A 242 5.82 4.88 -16.27
C TRP A 242 7.34 4.72 -16.32
N LEU A 243 7.84 3.53 -16.62
CA LEU A 243 9.29 3.26 -16.72
C LEU A 243 9.95 4.11 -17.81
N LEU A 244 9.30 4.27 -18.96
CA LEU A 244 9.79 5.12 -20.05
C LEU A 244 9.82 6.60 -19.64
N GLU A 245 8.79 7.10 -18.95
CA GLU A 245 8.75 8.46 -18.40
C GLU A 245 9.86 8.71 -17.37
N GLN A 246 10.20 7.71 -16.55
CA GLN A 246 11.33 7.80 -15.61
C GLN A 246 12.66 7.87 -16.36
N TYR A 247 12.82 7.08 -17.42
CA TYR A 247 14.03 7.08 -18.24
C TYR A 247 14.25 8.41 -18.99
N THR A 248 13.19 8.99 -19.54
CA THR A 248 13.25 10.25 -20.31
C THR A 248 13.21 11.51 -19.45
N ALA A 249 12.93 11.39 -18.15
CA ALA A 249 12.63 12.50 -17.26
C ALA A 249 11.42 13.35 -17.69
N THR A 250 10.47 12.75 -18.42
CA THR A 250 9.25 13.44 -18.90
C THR A 250 8.01 13.09 -18.07
N SER A 251 8.19 12.93 -16.77
CA SER A 251 7.15 12.41 -15.87
C SER A 251 5.84 13.21 -15.93
N ASN A 252 4.72 12.51 -15.74
CA ASN A 252 3.42 13.09 -15.33
C ASN A 252 3.58 14.12 -14.18
N PRO A 253 2.61 15.04 -13.97
CA PRO A 253 2.71 16.04 -12.91
C PRO A 253 3.02 15.37 -11.58
N LEU A 254 4.20 15.67 -11.06
CA LEU A 254 4.65 15.18 -9.76
C LEU A 254 3.75 15.80 -8.68
N PRO A 255 3.48 15.08 -7.58
CA PRO A 255 2.82 15.66 -6.41
C PRO A 255 3.60 16.91 -5.97
N LEU A 256 2.90 17.94 -5.48
CA LEU A 256 3.54 19.17 -5.04
C LEU A 256 3.72 19.16 -3.53
N LEU A 257 4.92 19.55 -3.09
CA LEU A 257 5.18 19.84 -1.69
C LEU A 257 4.47 21.12 -1.27
N ARG A 258 4.36 21.35 0.03
CA ARG A 258 3.75 22.54 0.63
C ARG A 258 4.29 23.87 0.07
N ASN A 259 5.56 23.90 -0.33
CA ASN A 259 6.21 25.10 -0.89
C ASN A 259 5.97 25.26 -2.41
N GLY A 260 5.11 24.43 -3.02
CA GLY A 260 4.83 24.40 -4.45
C GLY A 260 5.89 23.72 -5.30
N SER A 261 6.99 23.22 -4.71
CA SER A 261 8.00 22.48 -5.46
C SER A 261 7.56 21.04 -5.69
N PRO A 262 7.92 20.41 -6.83
CA PRO A 262 7.65 19.01 -7.05
C PRO A 262 8.28 18.11 -5.98
N ALA A 263 7.53 17.12 -5.51
CA ALA A 263 8.03 16.00 -4.70
C ALA A 263 8.89 15.08 -5.59
N ASN A 264 10.04 15.59 -6.03
CA ASN A 264 10.93 14.86 -6.91
C ASN A 264 11.61 13.72 -6.14
N ARG A 265 11.21 12.50 -6.48
CA ARG A 265 11.79 11.25 -5.96
C ARG A 265 13.03 10.78 -6.71
N ARG A 266 13.38 11.44 -7.82
CA ARG A 266 14.54 11.05 -8.65
C ARG A 266 15.83 11.45 -7.95
N ASN A 267 16.78 10.51 -7.89
CA ASN A 267 18.09 10.76 -7.30
C ASN A 267 19.04 11.41 -8.31
N PHE A 268 19.60 10.60 -9.20
CA PHE A 268 20.53 11.04 -10.25
C PHE A 268 20.08 10.47 -11.58
N ASP A 269 20.05 11.27 -12.64
CA ASP A 269 19.58 10.86 -13.97
C ASP A 269 20.23 9.55 -14.45
N TYR A 270 21.53 9.37 -14.18
CA TYR A 270 22.25 8.13 -14.47
C TYR A 270 21.63 6.91 -13.78
N LEU A 271 21.36 7.01 -12.48
CA LEU A 271 20.81 5.89 -11.70
C LEU A 271 19.38 5.56 -12.11
N GLU A 272 18.55 6.56 -12.37
CA GLU A 272 17.17 6.37 -12.84
C GLU A 272 17.14 5.61 -14.18
N LYS A 273 17.98 6.03 -15.13
CA LYS A 273 18.10 5.35 -16.43
C LYS A 273 18.64 3.94 -16.30
N ARG A 274 19.64 3.75 -15.43
CA ARG A 274 20.25 2.44 -15.16
C ARG A 274 19.23 1.48 -14.55
N ASP A 275 18.41 1.94 -13.61
CA ASP A 275 17.38 1.13 -12.94
C ASP A 275 16.33 0.65 -13.96
N VAL A 276 15.82 1.55 -14.80
CA VAL A 276 14.86 1.20 -15.86
C VAL A 276 15.46 0.19 -16.83
N LEU A 277 16.69 0.41 -17.32
CA LEU A 277 17.34 -0.49 -18.27
C LEU A 277 17.59 -1.88 -17.65
N ASN A 278 18.12 -1.94 -16.43
CA ASN A 278 18.32 -3.20 -15.72
C ASN A 278 17.00 -3.94 -15.50
N GLY A 279 15.95 -3.23 -15.07
CA GLY A 279 14.66 -3.84 -14.79
C GLY A 279 14.01 -4.44 -16.04
N LEU A 280 13.99 -3.67 -17.14
CA LEU A 280 13.44 -4.14 -18.41
C LEU A 280 14.26 -5.30 -19.00
N LEU A 281 15.59 -5.23 -18.91
CA LEU A 281 16.49 -6.30 -19.38
C LEU A 281 16.27 -7.58 -18.56
N ALA A 282 16.28 -7.47 -17.22
CA ALA A 282 16.05 -8.61 -16.33
C ALA A 282 14.70 -9.27 -16.61
N PHE A 283 13.63 -8.49 -16.79
CA PHE A 283 12.32 -9.01 -17.17
C PHE A 283 12.34 -9.73 -18.52
N ALA A 284 12.90 -9.11 -19.56
CA ALA A 284 12.93 -9.70 -20.90
C ALA A 284 13.73 -11.01 -20.93
N GLU A 285 14.78 -11.12 -20.12
CA GLU A 285 15.63 -12.31 -20.04
C GLU A 285 15.03 -13.45 -19.19
N CYS A 286 13.93 -13.21 -18.46
CA CYS A 286 13.27 -14.24 -17.65
C CYS A 286 12.65 -15.35 -18.51
N ALA A 287 12.02 -15.01 -19.64
CA ALA A 287 11.38 -15.96 -20.54
C ALA A 287 11.13 -15.33 -21.93
N PRO A 288 11.06 -16.14 -23.01
CA PRO A 288 10.73 -15.63 -24.36
C PRO A 288 9.41 -14.85 -24.42
N ALA A 289 8.40 -15.26 -23.65
CA ALA A 289 7.13 -14.56 -23.58
C ALA A 289 7.26 -13.15 -22.96
N CYS A 290 8.22 -12.94 -22.05
CA CYS A 290 8.49 -11.63 -21.45
C CYS A 290 9.19 -10.70 -22.45
N GLU A 291 10.14 -11.21 -23.23
CA GLU A 291 10.75 -10.46 -24.34
C GLU A 291 9.71 -10.04 -25.40
N GLU A 292 8.85 -10.98 -25.80
CA GLU A 292 7.75 -10.72 -26.75
C GLU A 292 6.80 -9.65 -26.20
N ARG A 293 6.43 -9.76 -24.92
CA ARG A 293 5.58 -8.79 -24.23
C ARG A 293 6.20 -7.39 -24.23
N LEU A 294 7.46 -7.28 -23.81
CA LEU A 294 8.19 -6.00 -23.84
C LEU A 294 8.21 -5.41 -25.25
N THR A 295 8.59 -6.22 -26.24
CA THR A 295 8.69 -5.78 -27.64
C THR A 295 7.35 -5.26 -28.16
N THR A 296 6.27 -5.98 -27.86
CA THR A 296 4.90 -5.63 -28.29
C THR A 296 4.42 -4.32 -27.67
N LEU A 297 4.49 -4.22 -26.34
CA LEU A 297 4.08 -3.01 -25.62
C LEU A 297 4.95 -1.81 -26.01
N TYR A 298 6.27 -2.04 -26.16
CA TYR A 298 7.18 -0.99 -26.59
C TYR A 298 6.87 -0.53 -28.01
N ALA A 299 6.55 -1.41 -28.95
CA ALA A 299 6.16 -1.06 -30.30
C ALA A 299 4.89 -0.18 -30.33
N ALA A 300 3.92 -0.45 -29.44
CA ALA A 300 2.70 0.34 -29.28
C ALA A 300 2.89 1.68 -28.53
N SER A 301 3.94 1.81 -27.71
CA SER A 301 4.20 3.02 -26.93
C SER A 301 4.54 4.24 -27.81
N ASN A 302 4.11 5.43 -27.38
CA ASN A 302 4.48 6.69 -28.02
C ASN A 302 5.91 7.15 -27.66
N LEU A 303 6.44 6.70 -26.50
CA LEU A 303 7.80 7.03 -26.07
C LEU A 303 8.79 6.01 -26.63
N LYS A 304 9.75 6.48 -27.42
CA LYS A 304 10.78 5.64 -28.07
C LYS A 304 12.23 5.97 -27.62
N PRO A 305 12.54 6.00 -26.33
CA PRO A 305 13.87 6.43 -25.86
C PRO A 305 15.02 5.46 -26.19
N PHE A 306 14.71 4.23 -26.60
CA PHE A 306 15.67 3.17 -26.92
C PHE A 306 15.84 3.00 -28.44
N GLY A 307 15.21 3.87 -29.24
CA GLY A 307 15.15 3.75 -30.69
C GLY A 307 13.93 2.96 -31.18
N PRO A 308 14.01 2.28 -32.33
CA PRO A 308 12.84 1.65 -32.95
C PRO A 308 12.34 0.39 -32.23
N GLN A 309 13.17 -0.24 -31.39
CA GLN A 309 12.86 -1.50 -30.72
C GLN A 309 13.48 -1.54 -29.31
N ALA A 310 12.88 -2.30 -28.41
CA ALA A 310 13.38 -2.55 -27.06
C ALA A 310 13.66 -4.04 -26.87
N THR A 311 14.78 -4.51 -27.43
CA THR A 311 15.22 -5.91 -27.33
C THR A 311 16.37 -6.03 -26.32
N PRO A 312 16.63 -7.22 -25.74
CA PRO A 312 17.72 -7.41 -24.79
C PRO A 312 19.09 -6.90 -25.28
N PRO A 313 19.52 -7.14 -26.55
CA PRO A 313 20.78 -6.57 -27.05
C PRO A 313 20.81 -5.04 -27.06
N VAL A 314 19.69 -4.39 -27.41
CA VAL A 314 19.60 -2.92 -27.42
C VAL A 314 19.69 -2.37 -26.00
N LEU A 315 18.92 -2.94 -25.06
CA LEU A 315 18.92 -2.50 -23.67
C LEU A 315 20.29 -2.70 -23.02
N ARG A 316 20.96 -3.82 -23.30
CA ARG A 316 22.32 -4.12 -22.81
C ARG A 316 23.34 -3.12 -23.33
N GLN A 317 23.31 -2.82 -24.63
CA GLN A 317 24.20 -1.80 -25.21
C GLN A 317 23.97 -0.42 -24.57
N LEU A 318 22.71 0.00 -24.42
CA LEU A 318 22.38 1.28 -23.77
C LEU A 318 22.86 1.33 -22.32
N LEU A 319 22.80 0.21 -21.60
CA LEU A 319 23.27 0.10 -20.23
C LEU A 319 24.80 0.19 -20.14
N GLU A 320 25.53 -0.41 -21.09
CA GLU A 320 26.99 -0.34 -21.20
C GLU A 320 27.48 1.07 -21.59
N ASP A 321 26.75 1.75 -22.46
CA ASP A 321 27.06 3.11 -22.90
C ASP A 321 26.73 4.17 -21.83
N LEU A 322 25.87 3.81 -20.87
CA LEU A 322 25.51 4.69 -19.77
C LEU A 322 26.74 4.88 -18.86
N ARG A 323 27.30 6.10 -18.84
CA ARG A 323 28.38 6.52 -17.92
C ARG A 323 27.83 7.38 -16.78
N PRO A 324 28.40 7.30 -15.56
CA PRO A 324 28.05 8.18 -14.44
C PRO A 324 28.19 9.67 -14.75
#